data_AF-A0A1X9LSZ2-F1
#
_entry.id   AF-A0A1X9LSZ2-F1
#
_cell.length_a   1.000
_cell.length_b   1.000
_cell.length_c   1.000
_cell.angle_alpha   90.00
_cell.angle_beta   90.00
_cell.angle_gamma   90.00
#
_symmetry.space_group_name_H-M   'P 1'
#
loop_
_entity.id
_entity.type
_entity.pdbx_description
1 polymer ?
#
loop_
_entity_poly.entity_id
_entity_poly.type
_entity_poly.pdbx_seq_one_letter_code
_entity_poly.pdbx_strand_id
1 'polypeptide(L)'
;MSDPEKTIATIDDAISACYGQEAETSINGKTATMEWEPAPASGVQGTAKGYVMNATVNYVSTSLPMYFVAGDGLLIVTNVISGAGERVSDEEFAQLTQAAADTARG
;
A
#
# COMPACT_ATOMS: atom_id res chain seq x y z
N MET A 1 -14.56 6.56 19.77
CA MET A 1 -14.58 6.42 18.31
C MET A 1 -13.24 6.88 17.79
N SER A 2 -12.49 6.04 17.05
CA SER A 2 -11.28 6.48 16.37
C SER A 2 -11.68 7.34 15.17
N ASP A 3 -10.99 8.45 14.98
CA ASP A 3 -11.15 9.33 13.82
C ASP A 3 -10.43 8.69 12.61
N PRO A 4 -11.16 8.28 11.55
CA PRO A 4 -10.57 7.67 10.38
C PRO A 4 -9.56 8.58 9.66
N GLU A 5 -9.84 9.89 9.59
CA GLU A 5 -8.96 10.87 8.94
C GLU A 5 -7.65 10.99 9.69
N LYS A 6 -7.71 11.10 11.03
CA LYS A 6 -6.51 11.12 11.87
C LYS A 6 -5.69 9.84 11.75
N THR A 7 -6.36 8.68 11.61
CA THR A 7 -5.69 7.38 11.44
C THR A 7 -4.91 7.34 10.13
N ILE A 8 -5.55 7.74 9.02
CA ILE A 8 -4.89 7.79 7.71
C ILE A 8 -3.80 8.87 7.69
N ALA A 9 -4.00 10.03 8.29
CA ALA A 9 -2.97 11.07 8.39
C ALA A 9 -1.72 10.58 9.12
N THR A 10 -1.90 9.84 10.23
CA THR A 10 -0.76 9.26 10.98
C THR A 10 0.04 8.26 10.13
N ILE A 11 -0.64 7.48 9.29
CA ILE A 11 0.01 6.54 8.36
C ILE A 11 0.71 7.30 7.23
N ASP A 12 0.04 8.30 6.65
CA ASP A 12 0.59 9.13 5.57
C ASP A 12 1.85 9.87 6.03
N ASP A 13 1.86 10.42 7.25
CA ASP A 13 3.04 11.07 7.82
C ASP A 13 4.21 10.08 7.98
N ALA A 14 3.93 8.85 8.42
CA ALA A 14 4.97 7.83 8.61
C ALA A 14 5.56 7.34 7.28
N ILE A 15 4.74 7.18 6.24
CA ILE A 15 5.19 6.68 4.94
C ILE A 15 5.81 7.80 4.10
N SER A 16 5.21 8.99 4.08
CA SER A 16 5.70 10.12 3.29
C SER A 16 7.05 10.63 3.75
N ALA A 17 7.39 10.46 5.03
CA ALA A 17 8.73 10.72 5.55
C ALA A 17 9.82 9.86 4.87
N CYS A 18 9.45 8.74 4.27
CA CYS A 18 10.34 7.80 3.59
C CYS A 18 10.35 7.98 2.05
N TYR A 19 9.57 8.92 1.49
CA TYR A 19 9.51 9.12 0.04
C TYR A 19 10.83 9.63 -0.53
N GLY A 20 11.22 9.08 -1.68
CA GLY A 20 12.48 9.42 -2.37
C GLY A 20 13.74 9.08 -1.56
N GLN A 21 13.60 8.37 -0.43
CA GLN A 21 14.70 7.85 0.35
C GLN A 21 14.83 6.37 0.07
N GLU A 22 15.81 6.00 -0.75
CA GLU A 22 16.14 4.61 -1.00
C GLU A 22 16.72 3.99 0.29
N ALA A 23 15.97 3.06 0.88
CA ALA A 23 16.43 2.31 2.04
C ALA A 23 17.20 1.08 1.56
N GLU A 24 18.51 1.07 1.75
CA GLU A 24 19.36 -0.09 1.45
C GLU A 24 19.45 -1.03 2.67
N THR A 25 19.29 -2.33 2.43
CA THR A 25 19.48 -3.39 3.43
C THR A 25 20.09 -4.64 2.78
N SER A 26 20.47 -5.63 3.59
CA SER A 26 20.96 -6.92 3.09
C SER A 26 20.01 -8.04 3.48
N ILE A 27 19.49 -8.77 2.49
CA ILE A 27 18.63 -9.94 2.67
C ILE A 27 19.37 -11.16 2.14
N ASN A 28 19.72 -12.11 3.01
CA ASN A 28 20.47 -13.32 2.66
C ASN A 28 21.75 -13.03 1.87
N GLY A 29 22.48 -11.98 2.25
CA GLY A 29 23.73 -11.58 1.59
C GLY A 29 23.54 -10.85 0.25
N LYS A 30 22.31 -10.49 -0.13
CA LYS A 30 22.00 -9.69 -1.32
C LYS A 30 21.61 -8.28 -0.90
N THR A 31 22.10 -7.28 -1.62
CA THR A 31 21.62 -5.90 -1.47
C THR A 31 20.17 -5.81 -1.91
N ALA A 32 19.34 -5.26 -1.04
CA ALA A 32 17.95 -4.96 -1.27
C ALA A 32 17.74 -3.46 -1.09
N THR A 33 17.09 -2.82 -2.04
CA THR A 33 16.74 -1.41 -1.99
C THR A 33 15.23 -1.29 -2.01
N MET A 34 14.69 -0.35 -1.23
CA MET A 34 13.25 -0.13 -1.10
C MET A 34 12.95 1.36 -1.21
N GLU A 35 11.93 1.70 -1.98
CA GLU A 35 11.44 3.06 -2.15
C GLU A 35 9.92 3.08 -2.09
N TRP A 36 9.36 4.14 -1.52
CA TRP A 36 7.92 4.37 -1.45
C TRP A 36 7.50 5.52 -2.34
N GLU A 37 6.38 5.33 -3.02
CA GLU A 37 5.74 6.36 -3.85
C GLU A 37 4.24 6.44 -3.54
N PRO A 38 3.64 7.64 -3.61
CA PRO A 38 2.19 7.78 -3.51
C PRO A 38 1.49 7.12 -4.71
N ALA A 39 0.36 6.47 -4.46
CA ALA A 39 -0.47 5.89 -5.50
C ALA A 39 -1.94 6.36 -5.37
N PRO A 40 -2.64 6.58 -6.48
CA PRO A 40 -4.03 7.01 -6.43
C PRO A 40 -4.93 5.88 -5.94
N ALA A 41 -5.47 6.00 -4.73
CA ALA A 41 -6.51 5.09 -4.22
C ALA A 41 -7.91 5.37 -4.82
N SER A 42 -7.97 5.75 -6.10
CA SER A 42 -9.23 6.05 -6.79
C SER A 42 -10.09 4.79 -6.87
N GLY A 43 -11.39 4.94 -6.60
CA GLY A 43 -12.35 3.82 -6.63
C GLY A 43 -12.63 3.16 -5.28
N VAL A 44 -11.91 3.57 -4.22
CA VAL A 44 -12.21 3.17 -2.85
C VAL A 44 -12.96 4.28 -2.13
N GLN A 45 -14.09 3.96 -1.51
CA GLN A 45 -14.96 4.88 -0.79
C GLN A 45 -14.50 5.07 0.67
N GLY A 46 -14.67 6.30 1.17
CA GLY A 46 -14.33 6.67 2.55
C GLY A 46 -12.91 7.22 2.67
N THR A 47 -12.37 7.20 3.89
CA THR A 47 -11.01 7.69 4.17
C THR A 47 -9.99 6.64 3.74
N ALA A 48 -9.36 6.85 2.58
CA ALA A 48 -8.40 5.91 2.01
C ALA A 48 -7.14 6.61 1.47
N LYS A 49 -6.02 5.88 1.48
CA LYS A 49 -4.73 6.30 0.91
C LYS A 49 -4.02 5.13 0.22
N GLY A 50 -3.30 5.43 -0.85
CA GLY A 50 -2.59 4.43 -1.64
C GLY A 50 -1.11 4.74 -1.77
N TYR A 51 -0.32 3.67 -1.82
CA TYR A 51 1.13 3.72 -1.96
C TYR A 51 1.61 2.57 -2.84
N VAL A 52 2.79 2.70 -3.42
CA VAL A 52 3.54 1.59 -4.02
C VAL A 52 4.89 1.52 -3.34
N MET A 53 5.24 0.32 -2.87
CA MET A 53 6.60 0.01 -2.44
C MET A 53 7.34 -0.65 -3.59
N ASN A 54 8.33 0.03 -4.14
CA ASN A 54 9.26 -0.53 -5.12
C ASN A 54 10.40 -1.18 -4.35
N ALA A 55 10.67 -2.46 -4.61
CA ALA A 55 11.75 -3.20 -3.98
C ALA A 55 12.62 -3.85 -5.05
N THR A 56 13.93 -3.61 -4.99
CA THR A 56 14.90 -4.25 -5.87
C THR A 56 15.86 -5.09 -5.05
N VAL A 57 15.90 -6.40 -5.31
CA VAL A 57 16.87 -7.31 -4.70
C VAL A 57 17.87 -7.72 -5.77
N ASN A 58 19.10 -7.22 -5.65
CA ASN A 58 20.16 -7.33 -6.65
C ASN A 58 19.76 -6.75 -8.03
N TYR A 59 19.19 -7.56 -8.92
CA TYR A 59 18.75 -7.15 -10.27
C TYR A 59 17.26 -7.42 -10.53
N VAL A 60 16.53 -7.92 -9.52
CA VAL A 60 15.09 -8.22 -9.64
C VAL A 60 14.32 -7.12 -8.93
N SER A 61 13.50 -6.38 -9.69
CA SER A 61 12.60 -5.37 -9.16
C SER A 61 11.18 -5.90 -9.08
N THR A 62 10.49 -5.55 -7.99
CA THR A 62 9.06 -5.78 -7.79
C THR A 62 8.42 -4.53 -7.23
N SER A 63 7.15 -4.31 -7.58
CA SER A 63 6.35 -3.21 -7.04
C SER A 63 5.18 -3.81 -6.29
N LEU A 64 4.99 -3.39 -5.05
CA LEU A 64 3.90 -3.82 -4.19
C LEU A 64 2.93 -2.66 -3.97
N PRO A 65 1.74 -2.66 -4.60
CA PRO A 65 0.70 -1.69 -4.30
C PRO A 65 0.10 -1.98 -2.92
N MET A 66 -0.21 -0.91 -2.19
CA MET A 66 -0.77 -0.96 -0.85
C MET A 66 -1.84 0.12 -0.67
N TYR A 67 -3.08 -0.28 -0.37
CA TYR A 67 -4.15 0.64 0.01
C TYR A 67 -4.50 0.50 1.48
N PHE A 68 -4.65 1.64 2.14
CA PHE A 68 -5.09 1.78 3.51
C PHE A 68 -6.47 2.41 3.50
N VAL A 69 -7.41 1.81 4.22
CA VAL A 69 -8.79 2.31 4.37
C VAL A 69 -9.15 2.33 5.83
N ALA A 70 -9.56 3.48 6.35
CA ALA A 70 -10.02 3.62 7.73
C ALA A 70 -11.52 3.94 7.77
N GLY A 71 -12.23 3.39 8.76
CA GLY A 71 -13.65 3.64 8.99
C GLY A 71 -14.17 2.80 10.15
N ASP A 72 -15.15 3.32 10.91
CA ASP A 72 -15.91 2.55 11.90
C ASP A 72 -15.07 1.81 12.96
N GLY A 73 -13.90 2.34 13.32
CA GLY A 73 -12.99 1.68 14.28
C GLY A 73 -12.03 0.67 13.67
N LEU A 74 -12.03 0.52 12.34
CA LEU A 74 -11.25 -0.45 11.60
C LEU A 74 -10.21 0.24 10.70
N LEU A 75 -9.09 -0.44 10.50
CA LEU A 75 -8.09 -0.15 9.48
C LEU A 75 -7.93 -1.40 8.62
N ILE A 76 -8.11 -1.24 7.31
CA ILE A 76 -7.95 -2.29 6.31
C ILE A 76 -6.70 -1.94 5.51
N VAL A 77 -5.83 -2.93 5.36
CA VAL A 77 -4.63 -2.84 4.53
C VAL A 77 -4.72 -3.93 3.48
N THR A 78 -4.79 -3.52 2.22
CA THR A 78 -4.82 -4.44 1.08
C THR A 78 -3.49 -4.34 0.35
N ASN A 79 -2.92 -5.47 -0.02
CA ASN A 79 -1.74 -5.56 -0.89
C ASN A 79 -1.82 -6.86 -1.70
N VAL A 80 -1.36 -6.85 -2.95
CA VAL A 80 -1.26 -8.05 -3.78
C VAL A 80 0.12 -8.12 -4.40
N ILE A 81 0.83 -9.21 -4.15
CA ILE A 81 2.05 -9.57 -4.87
C ILE A 81 1.64 -10.57 -5.93
N SER A 82 1.79 -10.19 -7.20
CA SER A 82 1.50 -11.06 -8.32
C SER A 82 2.81 -11.53 -8.97
N GLY A 83 2.85 -12.80 -9.39
CA GLY A 83 4.04 -13.41 -10.00
C GLY A 83 4.33 -12.86 -11.40
N ALA A 84 5.48 -13.23 -11.96
CA ALA A 84 5.90 -12.75 -13.28
C ALA A 84 4.86 -13.09 -14.38
N GLY A 85 4.11 -12.07 -14.80
CA GLY A 85 3.15 -12.13 -15.91
C GLY A 85 1.70 -11.85 -15.54
N GLU A 86 1.34 -11.95 -14.25
CA GLU A 86 0.03 -11.56 -13.76
C GLU A 86 0.22 -10.26 -12.98
N ARG A 87 -0.49 -9.19 -13.34
CA ARG A 87 -0.51 -7.95 -12.57
C ARG A 87 -1.97 -7.62 -12.32
N VAL A 88 -2.33 -7.48 -11.04
CA VAL A 88 -3.61 -6.87 -10.68
C VAL A 88 -3.56 -5.43 -11.19
N SER A 89 -4.49 -5.06 -12.06
CA SER A 89 -4.61 -3.68 -12.50
C SER A 89 -5.01 -2.77 -11.33
N ASP A 90 -4.73 -1.47 -11.44
CA ASP A 90 -5.08 -0.51 -10.39
C ASP A 90 -6.61 -0.51 -10.11
N GLU A 91 -7.42 -0.76 -11.14
CA GLU A 91 -8.86 -0.89 -11.03
C GLU A 91 -9.28 -2.15 -10.26
N GLU A 92 -8.75 -3.32 -10.65
CA GLU A 92 -9.03 -4.58 -9.92
C GLU A 92 -8.58 -4.49 -8.46
N PHE A 93 -7.45 -3.82 -8.20
CA PHE A 93 -6.94 -3.64 -6.85
C PHE A 93 -7.85 -2.73 -6.01
N ALA A 94 -8.38 -1.65 -6.60
CA ALA A 94 -9.37 -0.80 -5.97
C ALA A 94 -10.67 -1.56 -5.68
N GLN A 95 -11.16 -2.37 -6.62
CA GLN A 95 -12.36 -3.20 -6.45
C GLN A 95 -12.18 -4.23 -5.32
N LEU A 96 -11.04 -4.91 -5.27
CA LEU A 96 -10.71 -5.85 -4.18
C LEU A 96 -10.67 -5.14 -2.83
N THR A 97 -10.05 -3.96 -2.78
CA THR A 97 -9.98 -3.16 -1.55
C THR A 97 -11.36 -2.69 -1.10
N GLN A 98 -12.20 -2.23 -2.04
CA GLN A 98 -13.56 -1.82 -1.74
C GLN A 98 -14.40 -2.98 -1.22
N ALA A 99 -14.33 -4.15 -1.86
CA ALA A 99 -15.04 -5.35 -1.41
C ALA A 99 -14.63 -5.77 0.01
N ALA A 100 -13.34 -5.67 0.35
CA ALA A 100 -12.85 -5.90 1.70
C ALA A 100 -13.43 -4.87 2.71
N ALA A 101 -13.49 -3.60 2.32
CA ALA A 101 -14.06 -2.53 3.13
C ALA A 101 -15.55 -2.71 3.39
N ASP A 102 -16.33 -3.08 2.37
CA ASP A 102 -17.76 -3.32 2.52
C ASP A 102 -18.03 -4.55 3.40
N THR A 103 -17.26 -5.63 3.20
CA THR A 103 -17.37 -6.84 4.03
C THR A 103 -17.06 -6.56 5.50
N ALA A 104 -16.08 -5.70 5.78
CA ALA A 104 -15.69 -5.36 7.14
C ALA A 104 -16.71 -4.45 7.85
N ARG A 105 -17.50 -3.68 7.11
CA ARG A 105 -18.50 -2.75 7.66
C ARG A 105 -19.83 -3.41 8.00
N GLY A 106 -20.26 -4.42 7.22
CA GLY A 106 -21.46 -5.23 7.50
C GLY A 106 -22.78 -4.52 7.19
#